data_AF-A0A5N8XZQ7-F1
#
_entry.id   AF-A0A5N8XZQ7-F1
#
_cell.length_a   1.000
_cell.length_b   1.000
_cell.length_c   1.000
_cell.angle_alpha   90.00
_cell.angle_beta   90.00
_cell.angle_gamma   90.00
#
_symmetry.space_group_name_H-M   'P 1'
#
loop_
_entity.id
_entity.type
_entity.pdbx_description
1 polymer ?
#
loop_
_entity_poly.entity_id
_entity_poly.type
_entity_poly.pdbx_seq_one_letter_code
_entity_poly.pdbx_strand_id
1 'polypeptide(L)'
;MKASAFVYPWDVNGDPAAGEFIAGLGVRQATLASAYHSTRALTPRHPRHRIVTAEHAAVLYPPQEARWSGRRLRPYTAGEWAPGDAYGEAAEALAAAGLEVHTWVVLAHNSRLGAEFPDTSVVNAYGDRYAWAPCIAQPETREYLVDLAVEAAVRPGARGTELESLGWYGLPHLHAHDKTGGVALGDAGTYLMSLCFCGTCREGYGAQGLDADELA
;
A
#
# COMPACT_ATOMS: atom_id res chain seq x y z
N MET A 1 12.91 18.65 -15.30
CA MET A 1 12.68 17.51 -14.38
C MET A 1 11.23 17.58 -13.92
N LYS A 2 10.47 16.48 -14.00
CA LYS A 2 9.13 16.39 -13.38
C LYS A 2 9.34 16.02 -11.93
N ALA A 3 8.75 16.77 -11.00
CA ALA A 3 8.86 16.55 -9.56
C ALA A 3 7.45 16.58 -8.96
N SER A 4 7.19 15.67 -8.03
CA SER A 4 5.92 15.50 -7.34
C SER A 4 6.15 15.47 -5.83
N ALA A 5 5.21 16.02 -5.07
CA ALA A 5 5.17 15.83 -3.62
C ALA A 5 4.30 14.61 -3.30
N PHE A 6 4.79 13.69 -2.46
CA PHE A 6 3.95 12.63 -1.89
C PHE A 6 3.16 13.20 -0.73
N VAL A 7 1.83 13.03 -0.77
CA VAL A 7 0.92 13.70 0.15
C VAL A 7 -0.18 12.72 0.57
N TYR A 8 -0.62 12.82 1.81
CA TYR A 8 -1.78 12.07 2.30
C TYR A 8 -3.02 12.97 2.34
N PRO A 9 -4.25 12.42 2.17
CA PRO A 9 -5.47 13.19 2.36
C PRO A 9 -5.56 13.90 3.71
N TRP A 10 -5.03 13.30 4.78
CA TRP A 10 -5.02 13.89 6.11
C TRP A 10 -4.02 15.04 6.30
N ASP A 11 -3.15 15.32 5.32
CA ASP A 11 -2.34 16.54 5.31
C ASP A 11 -3.05 17.70 4.61
N VAL A 12 -4.11 17.42 3.83
CA VAL A 12 -4.81 18.41 2.99
C VAL A 12 -6.20 18.73 3.55
N ASN A 13 -6.98 17.71 3.93
CA ASN A 13 -8.39 17.89 4.27
C ASN A 13 -8.58 18.69 5.56
N GLY A 14 -9.24 19.84 5.42
CA GLY A 14 -9.40 20.82 6.49
C GLY A 14 -8.16 21.66 6.79
N ASP A 15 -7.19 21.70 5.86
CA ASP A 15 -6.16 22.74 5.77
C ASP A 15 -6.32 23.55 4.46
N PRO A 16 -6.96 24.72 4.52
CA PRO A 16 -7.15 25.57 3.33
C PRO A 16 -5.85 26.03 2.67
N ALA A 17 -4.73 26.02 3.39
CA ALA A 17 -3.44 26.49 2.88
C ALA A 17 -2.57 25.36 2.28
N ALA A 18 -2.96 24.08 2.45
CA ALA A 18 -2.13 22.95 2.06
C ALA A 18 -1.80 22.93 0.56
N GLY A 19 -2.81 23.16 -0.31
CA GLY A 19 -2.63 23.17 -1.75
C GLY A 19 -1.66 24.26 -2.22
N GLU A 20 -1.86 25.50 -1.78
CA GLU A 20 -0.98 26.64 -2.08
C GLU A 20 0.44 26.41 -1.53
N PHE A 21 0.56 25.86 -0.33
CA PHE A 21 1.85 25.52 0.26
C PHE A 21 2.61 24.50 -0.60
N ILE A 22 1.96 23.41 -1.02
CA ILE A 22 2.57 22.37 -1.85
C ILE A 22 2.97 22.94 -3.20
N ALA A 23 2.10 23.73 -3.86
CA ALA A 23 2.44 24.42 -5.11
C ALA A 23 3.62 25.39 -4.93
N GLY A 24 3.70 26.08 -3.79
CA GLY A 24 4.79 26.98 -3.41
C GLY A 24 6.15 26.28 -3.24
N LEU A 25 6.21 24.95 -3.13
CA LEU A 25 7.46 24.18 -3.18
C LEU A 25 8.08 24.15 -4.59
N GLY A 26 7.38 24.65 -5.61
CA GLY A 26 7.82 24.65 -7.01
C GLY A 26 7.54 23.33 -7.75
N VAL A 27 6.81 22.41 -7.14
CA VAL A 27 6.31 21.19 -7.80
C VAL A 27 5.06 21.51 -8.62
N ARG A 28 4.80 20.69 -9.65
CA ARG A 28 3.58 20.81 -10.47
C ARG A 28 2.61 19.65 -10.24
N GLN A 29 3.02 18.67 -9.44
CA GLN A 29 2.31 17.42 -9.25
C GLN A 29 2.23 17.07 -7.77
N ALA A 30 1.13 16.44 -7.38
CA ALA A 30 0.95 15.82 -6.08
C ALA A 30 0.61 14.34 -6.28
N THR A 31 1.41 13.47 -5.67
CA THR A 31 1.22 12.03 -5.62
C THR A 31 0.43 11.73 -4.33
N LEU A 32 -0.90 11.69 -4.47
CA LEU A 32 -1.85 11.65 -3.37
C LEU A 32 -2.23 10.21 -3.03
N ALA A 33 -2.07 9.82 -1.76
CA ALA A 33 -2.46 8.51 -1.28
C ALA A 33 -3.96 8.25 -1.53
N SER A 34 -4.25 7.22 -2.32
CA SER A 34 -5.61 6.74 -2.59
C SER A 34 -5.87 5.38 -1.93
N ALA A 35 -4.83 4.58 -1.73
CA ALA A 35 -4.84 3.40 -0.86
C ALA A 35 -3.51 3.32 -0.11
N TYR A 36 -3.56 3.14 1.21
CA TYR A 36 -2.37 3.19 2.05
C TYR A 36 -2.42 2.13 3.16
N HIS A 37 -1.24 1.70 3.63
CA HIS A 37 -1.11 0.72 4.71
C HIS A 37 -1.19 1.37 6.10
N SER A 38 -1.17 0.55 7.17
CA SER A 38 -1.18 1.08 8.53
C SER A 38 0.08 1.86 8.85
N THR A 39 -0.08 3.01 9.50
CA THR A 39 1.04 3.88 9.86
C THR A 39 0.66 4.84 10.98
N ARG A 40 1.65 5.31 11.72
CA ARG A 40 1.53 6.50 12.57
C ARG A 40 2.30 7.64 11.92
N ALA A 41 1.59 8.52 11.24
CA ALA A 41 2.13 9.61 10.46
C ALA A 41 2.24 10.89 11.28
N LEU A 42 3.30 11.68 11.06
CA LEU A 42 3.46 13.03 11.59
C LEU A 42 2.94 14.04 10.56
N THR A 43 2.09 14.97 11.01
CA THR A 43 1.45 16.00 10.18
C THR A 43 1.81 17.39 10.72
N PRO A 44 3.08 17.80 10.62
CA PRO A 44 3.60 18.91 11.43
C PRO A 44 2.99 20.28 11.09
N ARG A 45 2.44 20.43 9.87
CA ARG A 45 1.90 21.69 9.35
C ARG A 45 0.39 21.80 9.40
N HIS A 46 -0.33 20.68 9.51
CA HIS A 46 -1.79 20.68 9.49
C HIS A 46 -2.36 21.47 10.67
N PRO A 47 -3.41 22.30 10.55
CA PRO A 47 -3.87 23.17 11.63
C PRO A 47 -4.55 22.42 12.79
N ARG A 48 -5.13 21.24 12.56
CA ARG A 48 -6.00 20.54 13.54
C ARG A 48 -5.38 19.35 14.25
N HIS A 49 -4.32 18.76 13.68
CA HIS A 49 -3.70 17.56 14.22
C HIS A 49 -2.20 17.54 13.93
N ARG A 50 -1.46 16.76 14.71
CA ARG A 50 -0.01 16.58 14.54
C ARG A 50 0.36 15.13 14.28
N ILE A 51 -0.52 14.20 14.61
CA ILE A 51 -0.34 12.77 14.43
C ILE A 51 -1.64 12.21 13.86
N VAL A 52 -1.51 11.32 12.88
CA VAL A 52 -2.60 10.50 12.38
C VAL A 52 -2.18 9.04 12.53
N THR A 53 -3.07 8.22 13.07
CA THR A 53 -2.88 6.77 13.14
C THR A 53 -3.83 6.14 12.12
N ALA A 54 -3.27 5.66 11.01
CA ALA A 54 -3.98 4.78 10.09
C ALA A 54 -3.87 3.35 10.63
N GLU A 55 -4.98 2.78 11.09
CA GLU A 55 -4.94 1.54 11.87
C GLU A 55 -4.70 0.30 11.02
N HIS A 56 -5.17 0.30 9.77
CA HIS A 56 -5.03 -0.79 8.82
C HIS A 56 -4.87 -0.27 7.40
N ALA A 57 -4.50 -1.17 6.49
CA ALA A 57 -4.45 -0.84 5.08
C ALA A 57 -5.86 -0.64 4.50
N ALA A 58 -6.10 0.51 3.89
CA ALA A 58 -7.42 0.92 3.43
C ALA A 58 -7.33 1.76 2.14
N VAL A 59 -8.42 1.74 1.36
CA VAL A 59 -8.68 2.81 0.40
C VAL A 59 -9.18 4.04 1.14
N LEU A 60 -8.79 5.21 0.64
CA LEU A 60 -9.13 6.53 1.20
C LEU A 60 -10.27 7.19 0.40
N TYR A 61 -11.05 6.37 -0.31
CA TYR A 61 -12.24 6.73 -1.09
C TYR A 61 -13.29 5.62 -0.93
N PRO A 62 -14.58 5.86 -1.26
CA PRO A 62 -15.60 4.81 -1.28
C PRO A 62 -15.30 3.75 -2.36
N PRO A 63 -15.08 2.48 -2.00
CA PRO A 63 -14.85 1.42 -2.99
C PRO A 63 -16.03 1.25 -3.95
N GLN A 64 -15.77 0.87 -5.20
CA GLN A 64 -16.84 0.61 -6.18
C GLN A 64 -17.54 -0.73 -5.91
N GLU A 65 -18.77 -0.69 -5.40
CA GLU A 65 -19.55 -1.89 -5.08
C GLU A 65 -19.63 -2.89 -6.25
N ALA A 66 -19.84 -2.39 -7.48
CA ALA A 66 -19.92 -3.22 -8.67
C ALA A 66 -18.63 -4.00 -8.97
N ARG A 67 -17.46 -3.55 -8.51
CA ARG A 67 -16.20 -4.26 -8.68
C ARG A 67 -16.00 -5.32 -7.61
N TRP A 68 -16.39 -5.03 -6.37
CA TRP A 68 -16.01 -5.82 -5.19
C TRP A 68 -17.12 -6.74 -4.67
N SER A 69 -18.37 -6.56 -5.10
CA SER A 69 -19.49 -7.40 -4.68
C SER A 69 -19.22 -8.89 -4.96
N GLY A 70 -19.40 -9.72 -3.93
CA GLY A 70 -19.19 -11.17 -4.00
C GLY A 70 -17.74 -11.64 -3.99
N ARG A 71 -16.75 -10.72 -3.96
CA ARG A 71 -15.33 -11.10 -3.88
C ARG A 71 -14.94 -11.44 -2.45
N ARG A 72 -14.09 -12.45 -2.30
CA ARG A 72 -13.46 -12.82 -1.02
C ARG A 72 -12.50 -11.72 -0.56
N LEU A 73 -11.59 -11.32 -1.44
CA LEU A 73 -10.64 -10.22 -1.18
C LEU A 73 -11.22 -8.91 -1.71
N ARG A 74 -11.31 -7.90 -0.84
CA ARG A 74 -11.82 -6.56 -1.14
C ARG A 74 -11.12 -5.51 -0.28
N PRO A 75 -10.98 -4.26 -0.75
CA PRO A 75 -10.32 -3.22 0.02
C PRO A 75 -11.14 -2.86 1.26
N TYR A 76 -10.45 -2.54 2.34
CA TYR A 76 -11.07 -1.99 3.55
C TYR A 76 -11.26 -0.49 3.40
N THR A 77 -12.26 0.06 4.09
CA THR A 77 -12.43 1.50 4.24
C THR A 77 -11.64 2.03 5.43
N ALA A 78 -11.26 3.30 5.39
CA ALA A 78 -10.40 3.93 6.39
C ALA A 78 -11.12 4.41 7.66
N GLY A 79 -12.45 4.31 7.76
CA GLY A 79 -13.16 4.69 8.99
C GLY A 79 -12.90 6.14 9.42
N GLU A 80 -12.56 6.36 10.69
CA GLU A 80 -12.51 7.70 11.30
C GLU A 80 -11.25 8.51 10.95
N TRP A 81 -10.11 7.87 10.63
CA TRP A 81 -8.87 8.60 10.33
C TRP A 81 -8.81 9.17 8.91
N ALA A 82 -9.71 8.73 8.02
CA ALA A 82 -9.94 9.31 6.70
C ALA A 82 -11.39 9.02 6.25
N PRO A 83 -12.38 9.76 6.78
CA PRO A 83 -13.79 9.47 6.57
C PRO A 83 -14.26 9.87 5.16
N GLY A 84 -15.28 9.18 4.66
CA GLY A 84 -15.93 9.50 3.39
C GLY A 84 -15.00 9.34 2.18
N ASP A 85 -15.03 10.31 1.28
CA ASP A 85 -14.14 10.39 0.12
C ASP A 85 -12.97 11.34 0.40
N ALA A 86 -12.11 10.96 1.35
CA ALA A 86 -10.99 11.77 1.78
C ALA A 86 -10.01 12.05 0.61
N TYR A 87 -9.76 11.06 -0.25
CA TYR A 87 -8.99 11.22 -1.48
C TYR A 87 -9.65 12.24 -2.40
N GLY A 88 -10.96 12.14 -2.66
CA GLY A 88 -11.68 13.06 -3.55
C GLY A 88 -11.59 14.51 -3.08
N GLU A 89 -11.86 14.77 -1.80
CA GLU A 89 -11.75 16.10 -1.20
C GLU A 89 -10.33 16.67 -1.34
N ALA A 90 -9.30 15.88 -1.03
CA ALA A 90 -7.91 16.30 -1.14
C ALA A 90 -7.52 16.56 -2.60
N ALA A 91 -7.95 15.70 -3.52
CA ALA A 91 -7.66 15.82 -4.94
C ALA A 91 -8.27 17.11 -5.52
N GLU A 92 -9.50 17.46 -5.14
CA GLU A 92 -10.16 18.70 -5.53
C GLU A 92 -9.40 19.93 -4.99
N ALA A 93 -9.01 19.92 -3.72
CA ALA A 93 -8.25 21.01 -3.11
C ALA A 93 -6.87 21.22 -3.76
N LEU A 94 -6.15 20.13 -4.06
CA LEU A 94 -4.86 20.18 -4.75
C LEU A 94 -5.00 20.67 -6.20
N ALA A 95 -6.02 20.18 -6.92
CA ALA A 95 -6.30 20.61 -8.28
C ALA A 95 -6.71 22.10 -8.36
N ALA A 96 -7.47 22.58 -7.38
CA ALA A 96 -7.83 24.00 -7.27
C ALA A 96 -6.61 24.91 -7.06
N ALA A 97 -5.55 24.39 -6.42
CA ALA A 97 -4.26 25.06 -6.29
C ALA A 97 -3.35 24.92 -7.54
N GLY A 98 -3.85 24.30 -8.62
CA GLY A 98 -3.13 24.16 -9.89
C GLY A 98 -2.18 22.97 -9.98
N LEU A 99 -2.25 22.01 -9.06
CA LEU A 99 -1.43 20.79 -9.07
C LEU A 99 -2.09 19.69 -9.92
N GLU A 100 -1.30 18.97 -10.71
CA GLU A 100 -1.75 17.70 -11.29
C GLU A 100 -1.74 16.61 -10.22
N VAL A 101 -2.89 15.96 -10.01
CA VAL A 101 -3.01 14.89 -9.00
C VAL A 101 -2.73 13.53 -9.64
N HIS A 102 -1.82 12.78 -9.03
CA HIS A 102 -1.57 11.37 -9.32
C HIS A 102 -2.03 10.53 -8.13
N THR A 103 -2.62 9.36 -8.39
CA THR A 103 -2.96 8.43 -7.31
C THR A 103 -1.72 7.69 -6.84
N TRP A 104 -1.63 7.44 -5.55
CA TRP A 104 -0.61 6.60 -4.94
C TRP A 104 -1.27 5.43 -4.25
N VAL A 105 -0.89 4.23 -4.68
CA VAL A 105 -1.57 2.98 -4.32
C VAL A 105 -0.55 2.03 -3.73
N VAL A 106 -0.66 1.78 -2.42
CA VAL A 106 0.06 0.67 -1.78
C VAL A 106 -0.68 -0.63 -2.09
N LEU A 107 0.01 -1.57 -2.72
CA LEU A 107 -0.53 -2.84 -3.16
C LEU A 107 -0.25 -3.98 -2.17
N ALA A 108 0.89 -4.67 -2.30
CA ALA A 108 1.19 -5.88 -1.54
C ALA A 108 1.78 -5.61 -0.14
N HIS A 109 1.18 -4.66 0.59
CA HIS A 109 1.48 -4.44 2.00
C HIS A 109 0.18 -4.22 2.79
N ASN A 110 -0.35 -5.30 3.37
CA ASN A 110 -1.66 -5.29 4.01
C ASN A 110 -1.75 -6.32 5.15
N SER A 111 -1.37 -5.89 6.35
CA SER A 111 -1.38 -6.73 7.55
C SER A 111 -2.77 -7.22 7.95
N ARG A 112 -3.81 -6.41 7.69
CA ARG A 112 -5.18 -6.80 8.01
C ARG A 112 -5.67 -7.92 7.09
N LEU A 113 -5.37 -7.83 5.80
CA LEU A 113 -5.67 -8.88 4.83
C LEU A 113 -4.99 -10.20 5.21
N GLY A 114 -3.70 -10.18 5.54
CA GLY A 114 -3.00 -11.40 5.96
C GLY A 114 -3.45 -11.94 7.32
N ALA A 115 -3.98 -11.10 8.21
CA ALA A 115 -4.59 -11.56 9.47
C ALA A 115 -5.96 -12.22 9.25
N GLU A 116 -6.82 -11.65 8.39
CA GLU A 116 -8.14 -12.19 8.07
C GLU A 116 -8.08 -13.38 7.10
N PHE A 117 -7.10 -13.38 6.19
CA PHE A 117 -6.88 -14.41 5.17
C PHE A 117 -5.40 -14.87 5.17
N PRO A 118 -4.95 -15.65 6.16
CA PRO A 118 -3.56 -16.04 6.30
C PRO A 118 -2.99 -16.81 5.11
N ASP A 119 -3.85 -17.46 4.32
CA ASP A 119 -3.50 -18.18 3.10
C ASP A 119 -2.92 -17.25 2.01
N THR A 120 -3.27 -15.96 2.02
CA THR A 120 -2.76 -14.97 1.05
C THR A 120 -1.31 -14.56 1.30
N SER A 121 -0.77 -14.81 2.49
CA SER A 121 0.53 -14.27 2.91
C SER A 121 1.72 -14.98 2.25
N VAL A 122 2.84 -14.26 2.14
CA VAL A 122 4.16 -14.84 1.94
C VAL A 122 4.44 -15.85 3.05
N VAL A 123 5.05 -16.97 2.69
CA VAL A 123 5.49 -18.04 3.60
C VAL A 123 7.00 -18.20 3.44
N ASN A 124 7.79 -18.02 4.49
CA ASN A 124 9.25 -18.17 4.38
C ASN A 124 9.68 -19.64 4.29
N ALA A 125 11.00 -19.87 4.16
CA ALA A 125 11.58 -21.22 4.05
C ALA A 125 11.23 -22.15 5.24
N TYR A 126 10.98 -21.59 6.42
CA TYR A 126 10.65 -22.33 7.64
C TYR A 126 9.14 -22.52 7.84
N GLY A 127 8.31 -21.99 6.93
CA GLY A 127 6.85 -22.06 7.03
C GLY A 127 6.19 -20.91 7.79
N ASP A 128 6.94 -19.91 8.27
CA ASP A 128 6.36 -18.74 8.93
C ASP A 128 5.63 -17.87 7.92
N ARG A 129 4.50 -17.30 8.36
CA ARG A 129 3.68 -16.40 7.53
C ARG A 129 4.00 -14.94 7.83
N TYR A 130 4.21 -14.17 6.78
CA TYR A 130 4.35 -12.72 6.86
C TYR A 130 3.00 -12.07 6.58
N ALA A 131 2.18 -11.91 7.61
CA ALA A 131 0.82 -11.36 7.48
C ALA A 131 0.78 -9.97 6.82
N TRP A 132 1.88 -9.21 6.91
CA TRP A 132 2.01 -7.90 6.28
C TRP A 132 2.28 -7.93 4.77
N ALA A 133 2.62 -9.10 4.21
CA ALA A 133 3.05 -9.28 2.84
C ALA A 133 2.17 -10.30 2.10
N PRO A 134 1.09 -9.86 1.44
CA PRO A 134 0.38 -10.71 0.48
C PRO A 134 1.31 -11.22 -0.63
N CYS A 135 1.19 -12.49 -0.98
CA CYS A 135 1.98 -13.09 -2.05
C CYS A 135 1.40 -12.73 -3.42
N ILE A 136 2.11 -11.89 -4.17
CA ILE A 136 1.68 -11.42 -5.50
C ILE A 136 1.62 -12.53 -6.57
N ALA A 137 2.17 -13.72 -6.28
CA ALA A 137 2.11 -14.87 -7.16
C ALA A 137 0.73 -15.53 -7.17
N GLN A 138 0.00 -15.47 -6.03
CA GLN A 138 -1.26 -16.17 -5.89
C GLN A 138 -2.32 -15.54 -6.80
N PRO A 139 -3.04 -16.33 -7.63
CA PRO A 139 -3.96 -15.78 -8.63
C PRO A 139 -4.99 -14.81 -8.05
N GLU A 140 -5.65 -15.18 -6.94
CA GLU A 140 -6.68 -14.34 -6.31
C GLU A 140 -6.09 -13.06 -5.71
N THR A 141 -4.90 -13.13 -5.09
CA THR A 141 -4.19 -11.94 -4.59
C THR A 141 -3.80 -11.03 -5.75
N ARG A 142 -3.29 -11.58 -6.85
CA ARG A 142 -2.94 -10.82 -8.04
C ARG A 142 -4.16 -10.11 -8.64
N GLU A 143 -5.29 -10.81 -8.76
CA GLU A 143 -6.55 -10.21 -9.23
C GLU A 143 -7.00 -9.06 -8.33
N TYR A 144 -6.97 -9.24 -7.01
CA TYR A 144 -7.25 -8.18 -6.04
C TYR A 144 -6.36 -6.95 -6.23
N LEU A 145 -5.05 -7.14 -6.38
CA LEU A 145 -4.09 -6.04 -6.53
C LEU A 145 -4.24 -5.30 -7.87
N VAL A 146 -4.49 -6.04 -8.96
CA VAL A 146 -4.76 -5.44 -10.28
C VAL A 146 -6.04 -4.61 -10.23
N ASP A 147 -7.10 -5.13 -9.65
CA ASP A 147 -8.37 -4.42 -9.54
C ASP A 147 -8.29 -3.19 -8.64
N LEU A 148 -7.52 -3.26 -7.56
CA LEU A 148 -7.22 -2.12 -6.70
C LEU A 148 -6.46 -1.04 -7.46
N ALA A 149 -5.41 -1.41 -8.21
CA ALA A 149 -4.64 -0.49 -9.04
C ALA A 149 -5.50 0.16 -10.12
N VAL A 150 -6.34 -0.62 -10.82
CA VAL A 150 -7.26 -0.10 -11.85
C VAL A 150 -8.26 0.87 -11.25
N GLU A 151 -8.90 0.51 -10.15
CA GLU A 151 -9.88 1.38 -9.49
C GLU A 151 -9.27 2.71 -9.06
N ALA A 152 -8.08 2.67 -8.47
CA ALA A 152 -7.33 3.85 -8.08
C ALA A 152 -6.87 4.68 -9.29
N ALA A 153 -6.46 4.05 -10.39
CA ALA A 153 -5.97 4.77 -11.58
C ALA A 153 -7.04 5.60 -12.28
N VAL A 154 -8.32 5.18 -12.17
CA VAL A 154 -9.46 5.88 -12.76
C VAL A 154 -10.23 6.73 -11.76
N ARG A 155 -9.61 7.14 -10.64
CA ARG A 155 -10.26 8.10 -9.74
C ARG A 155 -10.46 9.44 -10.43
N PRO A 156 -11.60 10.14 -10.18
CA PRO A 156 -11.84 11.46 -10.74
C PRO A 156 -10.65 12.40 -10.51
N GLY A 157 -10.25 13.14 -11.54
CA GLY A 157 -9.14 14.10 -11.48
C GLY A 157 -7.74 13.48 -11.54
N ALA A 158 -7.58 12.16 -11.44
CA ALA A 158 -6.27 11.52 -11.52
C ALA A 158 -5.68 11.64 -12.94
N ARG A 159 -4.40 12.04 -13.01
CA ARG A 159 -3.64 12.21 -14.27
C ARG A 159 -2.50 11.20 -14.43
N GLY A 160 -2.28 10.39 -13.41
CA GLY A 160 -1.33 9.29 -13.38
C GLY A 160 -1.46 8.48 -12.09
N THR A 161 -0.69 7.41 -11.99
CA THR A 161 -0.73 6.49 -10.85
C THR A 161 0.67 6.01 -10.52
N GLU A 162 1.03 6.11 -9.25
CA GLU A 162 2.23 5.54 -8.64
C GLU A 162 1.84 4.27 -7.88
N LEU A 163 2.48 3.16 -8.23
CA LEU A 163 2.28 1.87 -7.59
C LEU A 163 3.40 1.61 -6.58
N GLU A 164 3.03 1.45 -5.33
CA GLU A 164 3.94 1.10 -4.24
C GLU A 164 3.68 -0.33 -3.76
N SER A 165 4.75 -0.96 -3.27
CA SER A 165 4.70 -2.36 -2.82
C SER A 165 4.19 -3.31 -3.91
N LEU A 166 4.53 -3.05 -5.18
CA LEU A 166 4.22 -3.93 -6.31
C LEU A 166 5.30 -5.02 -6.45
N GLY A 167 5.35 -5.93 -5.50
CA GLY A 167 6.36 -6.98 -5.46
C GLY A 167 6.17 -7.94 -4.30
N TRP A 168 6.98 -9.00 -4.26
CA TRP A 168 7.11 -9.80 -3.04
C TRP A 168 7.84 -8.98 -1.98
N TYR A 169 7.27 -8.98 -0.77
CA TYR A 169 7.93 -8.49 0.42
C TYR A 169 8.40 -9.65 1.29
N GLY A 170 9.52 -9.42 1.95
CA GLY A 170 10.20 -10.40 2.79
C GLY A 170 10.45 -9.88 4.18
N LEU A 171 11.31 -10.59 4.91
CA LEU A 171 11.65 -10.31 6.30
C LEU A 171 12.12 -8.85 6.58
N PRO A 172 12.90 -8.18 5.70
CA PRO A 172 13.39 -6.82 5.99
C PRO A 172 12.31 -5.74 6.01
N HIS A 173 11.13 -6.00 5.46
CA HIS A 173 10.10 -4.99 5.43
C HIS A 173 9.50 -4.82 6.82
N LEU A 174 9.67 -3.62 7.38
CA LEU A 174 9.29 -3.32 8.76
C LEU A 174 7.79 -3.50 8.96
N HIS A 175 7.42 -4.16 10.05
CA HIS A 175 6.04 -4.36 10.45
C HIS A 175 5.88 -4.22 11.97
N ALA A 176 4.87 -3.45 12.41
CA ALA A 176 4.58 -3.22 13.82
C ALA A 176 5.82 -2.71 14.62
N HIS A 177 6.33 -3.51 15.57
CA HIS A 177 7.43 -3.16 16.47
C HIS A 177 8.53 -4.23 16.41
N ASP A 178 9.15 -4.38 15.25
CA ASP A 178 10.13 -5.43 14.99
C ASP A 178 11.35 -5.38 15.93
N LYS A 179 11.78 -6.57 16.36
CA LYS A 179 12.99 -6.81 17.14
C LYS A 179 13.98 -7.70 16.39
N THR A 180 14.07 -7.52 15.08
CA THR A 180 14.92 -8.33 14.19
C THR A 180 16.35 -7.80 14.08
N GLY A 181 16.59 -6.52 14.36
CA GLY A 181 17.90 -5.87 14.22
C GLY A 181 18.99 -6.33 15.20
N GLY A 182 18.66 -7.16 16.20
CA GLY A 182 19.62 -7.70 17.17
C GLY A 182 20.40 -8.93 16.67
N VAL A 183 19.99 -9.54 15.56
CA VAL A 183 20.62 -10.74 14.98
C VAL A 183 20.92 -10.48 13.51
N ALA A 184 22.19 -10.59 13.12
CA ALA A 184 22.61 -10.45 11.73
C ALA A 184 22.47 -11.79 11.00
N LEU A 185 21.58 -11.84 10.00
CA LEU A 185 21.36 -13.03 9.15
C LEU A 185 22.34 -13.12 7.96
N GLY A 186 23.04 -12.02 7.66
CA GLY A 186 23.81 -11.88 6.42
C GLY A 186 22.95 -11.90 5.16
N ASP A 187 23.55 -11.64 4.01
CA ASP A 187 22.80 -11.49 2.75
C ASP A 187 22.04 -12.75 2.37
N ALA A 188 22.65 -13.93 2.52
CA ALA A 188 22.03 -15.20 2.19
C ALA A 188 20.84 -15.52 3.09
N GLY A 189 21.00 -15.37 4.42
CA GLY A 189 19.92 -15.61 5.37
C GLY A 189 18.76 -14.63 5.18
N THR A 190 19.06 -13.34 4.95
CA THR A 190 18.04 -12.33 4.64
C THR A 190 17.30 -12.64 3.33
N TYR A 191 18.02 -13.07 2.29
CA TYR A 191 17.42 -13.43 1.02
C TYR A 191 16.50 -14.64 1.14
N LEU A 192 16.96 -15.74 1.73
CA LEU A 192 16.15 -16.96 1.93
C LEU A 192 14.91 -16.68 2.78
N MET A 193 15.06 -15.89 3.85
CA MET A 193 13.93 -15.43 4.68
C MET A 193 12.99 -14.48 3.95
N SER A 194 13.32 -13.99 2.75
CA SER A 194 12.49 -13.08 1.95
C SER A 194 11.85 -13.74 0.74
N LEU A 195 12.17 -15.01 0.46
CA LEU A 195 11.49 -15.79 -0.55
C LEU A 195 10.14 -16.30 -0.04
N CYS A 196 9.24 -16.57 -0.98
CA CYS A 196 7.94 -17.17 -0.68
C CYS A 196 7.93 -18.65 -1.07
N PHE A 197 7.44 -19.51 -0.18
CA PHE A 197 7.28 -20.95 -0.33
C PHE A 197 5.80 -21.37 -0.13
N CYS A 198 4.86 -20.46 -0.38
CA CYS A 198 3.45 -20.84 -0.50
C CYS A 198 3.26 -21.80 -1.68
N GLY A 199 2.13 -22.52 -1.74
CA GLY A 199 1.87 -23.52 -2.79
C GLY A 199 2.11 -22.99 -4.20
N THR A 200 1.60 -21.80 -4.51
CA THR A 200 1.80 -21.16 -5.82
C THR A 200 3.26 -20.84 -6.13
N CYS A 201 4.03 -20.37 -5.15
CA CYS A 201 5.46 -20.08 -5.38
C CYS A 201 6.28 -21.36 -5.53
N ARG A 202 5.97 -22.43 -4.77
CA ARG A 202 6.60 -23.75 -4.95
C ARG A 202 6.35 -24.33 -6.35
N GLU A 203 5.11 -24.26 -6.83
CA GLU A 203 4.76 -24.63 -8.21
C GLU A 203 5.52 -23.78 -9.23
N GLY A 204 5.63 -22.46 -8.97
CA GLY A 204 6.39 -21.52 -9.79
C GLY A 204 7.88 -21.87 -9.88
N TYR A 205 8.52 -22.26 -8.78
CA TYR A 205 9.91 -22.73 -8.77
C TYR A 205 10.06 -24.01 -9.60
N GLY A 206 9.17 -24.99 -9.42
CA GLY A 206 9.18 -26.23 -10.19
C GLY A 206 9.05 -25.99 -11.70
N ALA A 207 8.20 -25.03 -12.11
CA ALA A 207 8.07 -24.63 -13.51
C ALA A 207 9.34 -23.99 -14.11
N GLN A 208 10.24 -23.49 -13.26
CA GLN A 208 11.56 -22.97 -13.65
C GLN A 208 12.68 -24.02 -13.47
N GLY A 209 12.36 -25.26 -13.12
CA GLY A 209 13.33 -26.34 -12.91
C GLY A 209 14.09 -26.24 -11.59
N LEU A 210 13.53 -25.54 -10.59
CA LEU A 210 14.09 -25.42 -9.25
C LEU A 210 13.32 -26.30 -8.26
N ASP A 211 14.03 -26.98 -7.37
CA ASP A 211 13.43 -27.71 -6.25
C ASP A 211 13.21 -26.75 -5.07
N ALA A 212 11.94 -26.54 -4.71
CA ALA A 212 11.57 -25.64 -3.63
C ALA A 212 12.00 -26.17 -2.24
N ASP A 213 12.13 -27.48 -2.07
CA ASP A 213 12.54 -28.10 -0.82
C ASP A 213 14.07 -28.09 -0.66
N GLU A 214 14.83 -28.11 -1.77
CA GLU A 214 16.29 -27.90 -1.74
C GLU A 214 16.66 -26.44 -1.45
N LEU A 215 15.81 -25.50 -1.90
CA LEU A 215 15.98 -24.06 -1.67
C LEU A 215 15.63 -23.61 -0.25
N ALA A 216 14.82 -24.38 0.49
CA ALA A 216 14.31 -24.05 1.83
C ALA A 216 15.22 -24.56 2.95
#